data_AF-A0A820BQY5-F1
#
_entry.id   AF-A0A820BQY5-F1
#
_cell.length_a   1.000
_cell.length_b   1.000
_cell.length_c   1.000
_cell.angle_alpha   90.00
_cell.angle_beta   90.00
_cell.angle_gamma   90.00
#
_symmetry.space_group_name_H-M   'P 1'
#
loop_
_entity.id
_entity.type
_entity.pdbx_description
1 polymer ?
#
loop_
_entity_poly.entity_id
_entity_poly.type
_entity_poly.pdbx_seq_one_letter_code
_entity_poly.pdbx_strand_id
1 'polypeptide(L)'
;FGQPGTRDYLDKIQKYRNVILTKLYTFTSTFIESLRNALSFFPTSLSFLISQMFIILSQSSELSSRDIRCLCCDIIMTLFIGPAICEPEKHGIIADIPISTIARHNLNQIAIILQTLAMSNDIESKTKDLYNKFKE
;
A
#
# COMPACT_ATOMS: atom_id res chain seq x y z
N PHE A 1 3.75 -27.51 11.34
CA PHE A 1 2.29 -27.34 11.38
C PHE A 1 1.51 -28.64 11.68
N GLY A 2 2.16 -29.80 11.83
CA GLY A 2 1.46 -31.09 11.96
C GLY A 2 1.25 -31.76 10.60
N GLN A 3 0.49 -32.85 10.56
CA GLN A 3 0.19 -33.59 9.33
C GLN A 3 -0.79 -32.79 8.45
N PRO A 4 -0.46 -32.52 7.18
CA PRO A 4 -1.36 -31.83 6.25
C PRO A 4 -2.74 -32.49 6.17
N GLY A 5 -3.80 -31.68 6.12
CA GLY A 5 -5.18 -32.16 6.03
C GLY A 5 -5.85 -32.51 7.37
N THR A 6 -5.11 -32.48 8.49
CA THR A 6 -5.70 -32.65 9.83
C THR A 6 -6.31 -31.35 10.34
N ARG A 7 -7.28 -31.45 11.26
CA ARG A 7 -7.90 -30.29 11.91
C ARG A 7 -6.88 -29.42 12.65
N ASP A 8 -5.97 -30.04 13.39
CA ASP A 8 -4.88 -29.35 14.10
C ASP A 8 -3.95 -28.58 13.13
N TYR A 9 -3.67 -29.15 11.95
CA TYR A 9 -2.91 -28.47 10.91
C TYR A 9 -3.63 -27.23 10.37
N LEU A 10 -4.93 -27.35 10.08
CA LEU A 10 -5.75 -26.23 9.61
C LEU A 10 -5.87 -25.12 10.67
N ASP A 11 -6.08 -25.49 11.93
CA ASP A 11 -6.17 -24.55 13.05
C ASP A 11 -4.85 -23.78 13.25
N LYS A 12 -3.71 -24.48 13.16
CA LYS A 12 -2.38 -23.86 13.25
C LYS A 12 -2.07 -22.94 12.05
N ILE A 13 -2.50 -23.30 10.84
CA ILE A 13 -2.40 -22.42 9.67
C ILE A 13 -3.23 -21.16 9.88
N GLN A 14 -4.49 -21.31 10.31
CA GLN A 14 -5.36 -20.16 10.52
C GLN A 14 -4.80 -19.22 11.60
N LYS A 15 -4.29 -19.78 12.69
CA LYS A 15 -3.63 -19.00 13.75
C LYS A 15 -2.40 -18.26 13.22
N TYR A 16 -1.55 -18.93 12.46
CA TYR A 16 -0.36 -18.30 11.87
C TYR A 16 -0.73 -17.20 10.87
N ARG A 17 -1.70 -17.45 10.00
CA ARG A 17 -2.27 -16.45 9.08
C ARG A 17 -2.73 -15.22 9.84
N ASN A 18 -3.52 -15.39 10.91
CA ASN A 18 -3.99 -14.27 11.73
C ASN A 18 -2.82 -13.45 12.31
N VAL A 19 -1.74 -14.09 12.76
CA VAL A 19 -0.53 -13.38 13.23
C VAL A 19 0.10 -12.55 12.11
N ILE A 20 0.23 -13.10 10.91
CA ILE A 20 0.77 -12.37 9.75
C ILE A 20 -0.13 -11.19 9.38
N LEU A 21 -1.45 -11.40 9.32
CA LEU A 21 -2.40 -10.34 9.00
C LEU A 21 -2.38 -9.20 10.01
N THR A 22 -2.30 -9.52 11.30
CA THR A 22 -2.16 -8.49 12.35
C THR A 22 -0.87 -7.71 12.17
N LYS A 23 0.26 -8.37 11.88
CA LYS A 23 1.53 -7.66 11.64
C LYS A 23 1.48 -6.76 10.41
N LEU A 24 0.94 -7.25 9.29
CA LEU A 24 0.75 -6.44 8.08
C LEU A 24 -0.14 -5.24 8.36
N TYR A 25 -1.29 -5.45 9.01
CA TYR A 25 -2.17 -4.37 9.42
C TYR A 25 -1.42 -3.33 10.27
N THR A 26 -0.74 -3.74 11.34
CA THR A 26 -0.01 -2.82 12.21
C THR A 26 1.04 -2.02 11.46
N PHE A 27 1.90 -2.67 10.66
CA PHE A 27 2.95 -1.96 9.94
C PHE A 27 2.40 -1.04 8.86
N THR A 28 1.44 -1.49 8.06
CA THR A 28 0.80 -0.65 7.04
C THR A 28 0.09 0.54 7.69
N SER A 29 -0.61 0.36 8.81
CA SER A 29 -1.25 1.47 9.53
C SER A 29 -0.23 2.51 10.01
N THR A 30 0.95 2.08 10.47
CA THR A 30 2.05 3.00 10.77
C THR A 30 2.50 3.79 9.53
N PHE A 31 2.66 3.13 8.38
CA PHE A 31 3.00 3.82 7.13
C PHE A 31 1.93 4.83 6.71
N ILE A 32 0.64 4.48 6.81
CA ILE A 32 -0.48 5.38 6.49
C ILE A 32 -0.41 6.63 7.36
N GLU A 33 -0.22 6.44 8.67
CA GLU A 33 -0.14 7.55 9.62
C GLU A 33 1.09 8.44 9.36
N SER A 34 2.25 7.85 9.12
CA SER A 34 3.45 8.60 8.75
C SER A 34 3.28 9.39 7.44
N LEU A 35 2.66 8.80 6.42
CA LEU A 35 2.38 9.49 5.16
C LEU A 35 1.41 10.65 5.35
N ARG A 36 0.33 10.46 6.12
CA ARG A 36 -0.64 11.52 6.45
C ARG A 36 0.03 12.70 7.15
N ASN A 37 0.85 12.41 8.15
CA ASN A 37 1.61 13.44 8.88
C ASN A 37 2.64 14.14 8.01
N ALA A 38 3.11 13.50 6.93
CA ALA A 38 4.07 14.07 6.01
C ALA A 38 3.44 14.81 4.81
N LEU A 39 2.10 14.81 4.65
CA LEU A 39 1.44 15.40 3.47
C LEU A 39 1.76 16.89 3.27
N SER A 40 1.97 17.65 4.34
CA SER A 40 2.34 19.06 4.27
C SER A 40 3.73 19.30 3.67
N PHE A 41 4.60 18.29 3.64
CA PHE A 41 5.93 18.35 3.04
C PHE A 41 5.95 17.87 1.59
N PHE A 42 4.80 17.53 1.00
CA PHE A 42 4.76 17.07 -0.37
C PHE A 42 5.26 18.16 -1.33
N PRO A 43 6.18 17.85 -2.27
CA PRO A 43 6.80 18.88 -3.10
C PRO A 43 5.76 19.69 -3.89
N THR A 44 5.81 21.03 -3.75
CA THR A 44 4.83 21.94 -4.37
C THR A 44 4.76 21.78 -5.89
N SER A 45 5.90 21.54 -6.55
CA SER A 45 5.96 21.31 -8.00
C SER A 45 5.20 20.05 -8.42
N LEU A 46 5.32 18.95 -7.65
CA LEU A 46 4.59 17.72 -7.89
C LEU A 46 3.10 17.90 -7.58
N SER A 47 2.76 18.60 -6.49
CA SER A 47 1.37 18.93 -6.15
C SER A 47 0.69 19.71 -7.28
N PHE A 48 1.40 20.71 -7.82
CA PHE A 48 0.92 21.50 -8.95
C PHE A 48 0.74 20.63 -10.19
N LEU A 49 1.72 19.78 -10.52
CA LEU A 49 1.63 18.89 -11.68
C LEU A 49 0.40 17.98 -11.60
N ILE A 50 0.19 17.32 -10.47
CA ILE A 50 -0.98 16.44 -10.26
C ILE A 50 -2.29 17.24 -10.33
N SER A 51 -2.31 18.46 -9.78
CA SER A 51 -3.47 19.35 -9.87
C SER A 51 -3.80 19.74 -11.32
N GLN A 52 -2.78 20.06 -12.13
CA GLN A 52 -2.97 20.35 -13.55
C GLN A 52 -3.50 19.13 -14.31
N MET A 53 -2.94 17.94 -14.03
CA MET A 53 -3.45 16.70 -14.62
C MET A 53 -4.93 16.48 -14.28
N PHE A 54 -5.31 16.68 -13.02
CA PHE A 54 -6.71 16.58 -12.60
C PHE A 54 -7.62 17.56 -13.36
N ILE A 55 -7.22 18.83 -13.49
CA ILE A 55 -7.99 19.87 -14.19
C ILE A 55 -8.16 19.51 -15.67
N ILE A 56 -7.06 19.15 -16.35
CA ILE A 56 -7.07 18.84 -17.78
C ILE A 56 -7.96 17.62 -18.05
N LEU A 57 -7.81 16.55 -17.26
CA LEU A 57 -8.62 15.34 -17.42
C LEU A 57 -10.10 15.61 -17.11
N SER A 58 -10.39 16.46 -16.12
CA SER A 58 -11.78 16.83 -15.78
C SER A 58 -12.46 17.63 -16.89
N GLN A 59 -11.69 18.31 -17.75
CA GLN A 59 -12.22 19.09 -18.88
C GLN A 59 -12.29 18.30 -20.19
N SER A 60 -11.49 17.24 -20.34
CA SER A 60 -11.28 16.57 -21.64
C SER A 60 -11.75 15.12 -21.69
N SER A 61 -12.05 14.50 -20.55
CA SER A 61 -12.45 13.09 -20.49
C SER A 61 -13.91 12.91 -20.05
N GLU A 62 -14.53 11.82 -20.46
CA GLU A 62 -15.83 11.36 -19.92
C GLU A 62 -15.68 10.67 -18.55
N LEU A 63 -14.48 10.70 -17.96
CA LEU A 63 -14.21 10.05 -16.68
C LEU A 63 -14.90 10.79 -15.54
N SER A 64 -15.39 10.02 -14.57
CA SER A 64 -15.92 10.61 -13.35
C SER A 64 -14.78 11.27 -12.55
N SER A 65 -15.08 12.32 -11.77
CA SER A 65 -14.07 12.92 -10.90
C SER A 65 -13.48 11.92 -9.89
N ARG A 66 -14.19 10.83 -9.59
CA ARG A 66 -13.67 9.74 -8.75
C ARG A 66 -12.55 9.00 -9.49
N ASP A 67 -12.77 8.62 -10.74
CA ASP A 67 -11.79 7.87 -11.53
C ASP A 67 -10.54 8.69 -11.80
N ILE A 68 -10.69 10.00 -12.05
CA ILE A 68 -9.56 10.92 -12.20
C ILE A 68 -8.75 11.02 -10.90
N ARG A 69 -9.40 11.11 -9.73
CA ARG A 69 -8.70 11.08 -8.43
C ARG A 69 -7.97 9.76 -8.22
N CYS A 70 -8.61 8.63 -8.53
CA CYS A 70 -7.99 7.32 -8.44
C CYS A 70 -6.75 7.22 -9.34
N LEU A 71 -6.82 7.75 -10.57
CA LEU A 71 -5.68 7.81 -11.49
C LEU A 71 -4.55 8.69 -10.97
N CYS A 72 -4.85 9.89 -10.46
CA CYS A 72 -3.85 10.76 -9.84
C CYS A 72 -3.18 10.07 -8.63
N CYS A 73 -3.96 9.36 -7.81
CA CYS A 73 -3.44 8.61 -6.69
C CYS A 73 -2.56 7.44 -7.13
N ASP A 74 -2.97 6.73 -8.18
CA ASP A 74 -2.20 5.65 -8.79
C ASP A 74 -0.85 6.14 -9.31
N ILE A 75 -0.80 7.29 -9.97
CA ILE A 75 0.46 7.90 -10.43
C ILE A 75 1.40 8.18 -9.26
N ILE A 76 0.89 8.81 -8.18
CA ILE A 76 1.71 9.11 -6.98
C ILE A 76 2.22 7.82 -6.34
N MET A 77 1.37 6.81 -6.20
CA MET A 77 1.76 5.56 -5.57
C MET A 77 2.72 4.74 -6.44
N THR A 78 2.46 4.65 -7.75
CA THR A 78 3.27 3.85 -8.69
C THR A 78 4.62 4.49 -9.01
N LEU A 79 4.69 5.82 -9.14
CA LEU A 79 5.91 6.51 -9.58
C LEU A 79 6.72 7.15 -8.45
N PHE A 80 6.15 7.31 -7.25
CA PHE A 80 6.83 8.02 -6.17
C PHE A 80 6.86 7.22 -4.87
N ILE A 81 5.70 6.95 -4.26
CA ILE A 81 5.66 6.38 -2.90
C ILE A 81 6.00 4.87 -2.89
N GLY A 82 5.40 4.09 -3.79
CA GLY A 82 5.59 2.64 -3.88
C GLY A 82 7.05 2.23 -4.13
N PRO A 83 7.73 2.75 -5.16
CA PRO A 83 9.14 2.46 -5.42
C PRO A 83 10.04 2.80 -4.23
N ALA A 84 9.79 3.93 -3.58
CA ALA A 84 10.53 4.37 -2.39
C ALA A 84 10.34 3.45 -1.18
N ILE A 85 9.16 2.86 -1.01
CA ILE A 85 8.90 1.87 0.04
C ILE A 85 9.57 0.52 -0.29
N CYS A 86 9.48 0.07 -1.54
CA CYS A 86 9.99 -1.22 -1.97
C CYS A 86 11.52 -1.28 -1.98
N GLU A 87 12.18 -0.18 -2.37
CA GLU A 87 13.64 -0.07 -2.52
C GLU A 87 14.16 1.23 -1.89
N PRO A 88 14.03 1.41 -0.56
CA PRO A 88 14.35 2.66 0.12
C PRO A 88 15.84 3.04 0.00
N GLU A 89 16.74 2.07 -0.15
CA GLU A 89 18.17 2.29 -0.36
C GLU A 89 18.46 2.98 -1.70
N LYS A 90 17.75 2.61 -2.77
CA LYS A 90 17.92 3.23 -4.10
C LYS A 90 17.40 4.66 -4.15
N HIS A 91 16.49 5.00 -3.23
CA HIS A 91 15.89 6.31 -3.11
C HIS A 91 16.53 7.15 -1.99
N GLY A 92 17.63 6.67 -1.38
CA GLY A 92 18.39 7.40 -0.36
C GLY A 92 17.65 7.60 0.96
N ILE A 93 16.58 6.84 1.23
CA ILE A 93 15.79 6.94 2.47
C ILE A 93 16.55 6.31 3.64
N ILE A 94 17.21 5.19 3.36
CA ILE A 94 18.15 4.57 4.28
C ILE A 94 19.54 4.68 3.67
N ALA A 95 20.55 4.76 4.54
CA ALA A 95 21.96 4.68 4.14
C ALA A 95 22.27 3.28 3.54
N ASP A 96 23.55 2.95 3.35
CA ASP A 96 24.02 1.67 2.78
C ASP A 96 23.76 0.43 3.68
N ILE A 97 22.70 0.45 4.49
CA ILE A 97 22.26 -0.68 5.32
C ILE A 97 21.57 -1.70 4.42
N PRO A 98 22.11 -2.92 4.30
CA PRO A 98 21.51 -3.95 3.46
C PRO A 98 20.15 -4.40 4.02
N ILE A 99 19.11 -4.34 3.19
CA ILE A 99 17.80 -4.91 3.53
C ILE A 99 17.79 -6.40 3.19
N SER A 100 17.37 -7.22 4.16
CA SER A 100 17.19 -8.66 3.95
C SER A 100 16.04 -8.97 2.98
N THR A 101 16.12 -10.10 2.30
CA THR A 101 15.05 -10.55 1.37
C THR A 101 13.68 -10.61 2.04
N ILE A 102 13.61 -11.01 3.32
CA ILE A 102 12.37 -11.06 4.08
C ILE A 102 11.82 -9.65 4.32
N ALA A 103 12.67 -8.72 4.74
CA ALA A 103 12.25 -7.34 4.96
C ALA A 103 11.79 -6.68 3.66
N ARG A 104 12.48 -6.92 2.54
CA ARG A 104 12.05 -6.42 1.22
C ARG A 104 10.71 -7.02 0.79
N HIS A 105 10.51 -8.31 1.00
CA HIS A 105 9.21 -8.94 0.74
C HIS A 105 8.09 -8.33 1.58
N ASN A 106 8.35 -7.97 2.84
CA ASN A 106 7.37 -7.29 3.69
C ASN A 106 7.08 -5.86 3.21
N LEU A 107 8.11 -5.10 2.83
CA LEU A 107 7.97 -3.75 2.27
C LEU A 107 7.15 -3.76 0.98
N ASN A 108 7.42 -4.71 0.08
CA ASN A 108 6.65 -4.88 -1.14
C ASN A 108 5.16 -5.18 -0.86
N GLN A 109 4.86 -6.03 0.13
CA GLN A 109 3.48 -6.28 0.54
C GLN A 109 2.81 -5.01 1.08
N ILE A 110 3.51 -4.23 1.91
CA ILE A 110 2.98 -2.95 2.44
C ILE A 110 2.68 -1.99 1.29
N ALA A 111 3.58 -1.84 0.32
CA ALA A 111 3.37 -0.97 -0.83
C ALA A 111 2.13 -1.38 -1.65
N ILE A 112 1.92 -2.68 -1.88
CA ILE A 112 0.74 -3.21 -2.57
C ILE A 112 -0.54 -2.94 -1.78
N ILE A 113 -0.52 -3.13 -0.45
CA ILE A 113 -1.69 -2.86 0.40
C ILE A 113 -2.03 -1.37 0.34
N LEU A 114 -1.04 -0.48 0.45
CA LEU A 114 -1.24 0.97 0.36
C LEU A 114 -1.83 1.38 -1.01
N GLN A 115 -1.28 0.85 -2.10
CA GLN A 115 -1.80 1.08 -3.46
C GLN A 115 -3.27 0.62 -3.57
N THR A 116 -3.58 -0.56 -3.06
CA THR A 116 -4.94 -1.13 -3.11
C THR A 116 -5.93 -0.29 -2.31
N LEU A 117 -5.54 0.14 -1.11
CA LEU A 117 -6.33 1.04 -0.26
C LEU A 117 -6.55 2.40 -0.95
N ALA A 118 -5.50 2.96 -1.54
CA ALA A 118 -5.53 4.23 -2.26
C ALA A 118 -6.49 4.21 -3.46
N MET A 119 -6.52 3.09 -4.21
CA MET A 119 -7.38 2.95 -5.40
C MET A 119 -8.83 2.57 -5.08
N SER A 120 -9.13 2.11 -3.85
CA SER A 120 -10.46 1.57 -3.48
C SER A 120 -10.97 0.47 -4.44
N ASN A 121 -10.04 -0.36 -4.94
CA ASN A 121 -10.36 -1.45 -5.87
C ASN A 121 -11.09 -2.60 -5.19
N ASP A 122 -11.79 -3.42 -5.98
CA ASP A 122 -12.40 -4.67 -5.53
C ASP A 122 -11.33 -5.59 -4.92
N ILE A 123 -11.46 -5.81 -3.61
CA ILE A 123 -10.54 -6.61 -2.82
C ILE A 123 -10.76 -8.09 -3.13
N GLU A 124 -9.70 -8.82 -3.47
CA GLU A 124 -9.76 -10.27 -3.65
C GLU A 124 -10.34 -10.97 -2.39
N SER A 125 -11.20 -11.96 -2.61
CA SER A 125 -11.83 -12.78 -1.55
C SER A 125 -10.83 -13.28 -0.49
N LYS A 126 -9.61 -13.63 -0.89
CA LYS A 126 -8.56 -14.17 -0.01
C LYS A 126 -7.88 -13.13 0.87
N THR A 127 -7.98 -11.84 0.59
CA THR A 127 -7.36 -10.76 1.39
C THR A 127 -8.41 -9.86 2.05
N LYS A 128 -9.68 -10.15 1.82
CA LYS A 128 -10.83 -9.39 2.37
C LYS A 128 -10.78 -9.23 3.88
N ASP A 129 -10.30 -10.24 4.59
CA ASP A 129 -10.09 -10.21 6.04
C ASP A 129 -9.05 -9.18 6.49
N LEU A 130 -7.96 -9.00 5.72
CA LEU A 130 -6.98 -7.93 5.96
C LEU A 130 -7.59 -6.55 5.74
N TYR A 131 -8.18 -6.34 4.56
CA TYR A 131 -8.65 -5.01 4.17
C TYR A 131 -9.87 -4.55 4.98
N ASN A 132 -10.68 -5.47 5.50
CA ASN A 132 -11.76 -5.14 6.43
C ASN A 132 -11.23 -4.48 7.71
N LYS A 133 -10.02 -4.83 8.18
CA LYS A 133 -9.42 -4.20 9.38
C LYS A 133 -9.12 -2.71 9.21
N PHE A 134 -8.99 -2.22 7.97
CA PHE A 134 -8.79 -0.79 7.70
C PHE A 134 -10.10 -0.01 7.54
N LYS A 135 -11.25 -0.70 7.62
CA LYS A 135 -12.59 -0.08 7.56
C LYS A 135 -13.21 0.13 8.95
N GLU A 136 -12.63 -0.51 9.98
CA GLU A 136 -12.97 -0.34 11.40
C GLU A 136 -12.36 0.97 11.94
#